data_AF-A0A550GKZ3-F1
#
_entry.id   AF-A0A550GKZ3-F1
#
_cell.length_a   1.000
_cell.length_b   1.000
_cell.length_c   1.000
_cell.angle_alpha   90.00
_cell.angle_beta   90.00
_cell.angle_gamma   90.00
#
_symmetry.space_group_name_H-M   'P 1'
#
loop_
_entity.id
_entity.type
_entity.pdbx_description
1 polymer ?
#
loop_
_entity_poly.entity_id
_entity_poly.type
_entity_poly.pdbx_seq_one_letter_code
_entity_poly.pdbx_strand_id
1 'polypeptide(L)'
;MIFILCFLFVYHKSKPIEILSYKSPIVPEVKVLSRQYPKKPVVGVGAIILNEGQILLEKRKNSPGKGKWSVPGGLVDLGETAEQAIIREVREETGLEVSNPQLVDVVSYISLDEKGSVVYHYVIIDYLVTSKGGKPKAASDADDLKWVPFYEVEQYNLTESFRHFFQRNREKLENTSLCF
;
A
#
# COMPACT_ATOMS: atom_id res chain seq x y z
N MET A 1 -45.89 -22.63 -0.10
CA MET A 1 -47.32 -22.31 0.17
C MET A 1 -47.34 -21.16 1.15
N ILE A 2 -47.95 -20.05 0.72
CA ILE A 2 -47.94 -18.73 1.36
C ILE A 2 -48.92 -18.72 2.54
N PHE A 3 -48.45 -18.27 3.70
CA PHE A 3 -49.30 -17.87 4.82
C PHE A 3 -49.58 -16.37 4.76
N ILE A 4 -50.81 -16.06 5.13
CA ILE A 4 -51.47 -14.76 5.11
C ILE A 4 -51.17 -14.01 6.43
N LEU A 5 -51.15 -12.66 6.36
CA LEU A 5 -51.87 -11.69 7.23
C LEU A 5 -50.99 -10.54 7.80
N CYS A 6 -51.39 -9.32 7.40
CA CYS A 6 -51.41 -8.02 8.09
C CYS A 6 -50.22 -7.56 8.96
N PHE A 7 -49.79 -6.31 8.74
CA PHE A 7 -50.16 -5.20 9.63
C PHE A 7 -49.93 -3.83 8.97
N LEU A 8 -50.91 -2.95 9.18
CA LEU A 8 -50.89 -1.53 8.85
C LEU A 8 -49.62 -0.85 9.40
N PHE A 9 -49.04 0.07 8.64
CA PHE A 9 -48.41 1.25 9.23
C PHE A 9 -48.92 2.53 8.58
N VAL A 10 -49.19 3.48 9.45
CA VAL A 10 -49.90 4.73 9.29
C VAL A 10 -49.24 5.63 8.24
N TYR A 11 -50.06 6.16 7.32
CA TYR A 11 -49.73 7.24 6.39
C TYR A 11 -49.39 8.51 7.18
N HIS A 12 -48.10 8.87 7.27
CA HIS A 12 -47.69 10.23 7.60
C HIS A 12 -47.38 10.94 6.28
N LYS A 13 -47.94 12.14 6.07
CA LYS A 13 -47.78 12.95 4.86
C LYS A 13 -46.31 13.35 4.68
N SER A 14 -45.51 12.50 4.03
CA SER A 14 -44.21 12.87 3.50
C SER A 14 -44.42 13.57 2.16
N LYS A 15 -43.87 14.78 2.04
CA LYS A 15 -43.68 15.47 0.77
C LYS A 15 -42.88 14.55 -0.17
N PRO A 16 -43.18 14.50 -1.48
CA PRO A 16 -42.35 13.72 -2.40
C PRO A 16 -40.90 14.22 -2.32
N ILE A 17 -39.99 13.29 -2.05
CA ILE A 17 -38.55 13.54 -2.11
C ILE A 17 -38.21 13.70 -3.60
N GLU A 18 -37.88 14.91 -4.03
CA GLU A 18 -37.24 15.12 -5.32
C GLU A 18 -35.91 14.35 -5.32
N ILE A 19 -35.85 13.28 -6.10
CA ILE A 19 -34.60 12.57 -6.38
C ILE A 19 -33.80 13.49 -7.31
N LEU A 20 -33.03 14.40 -6.73
CA LEU A 20 -31.99 15.12 -7.43
C LEU A 20 -31.00 14.07 -7.95
N SER A 21 -30.98 13.84 -9.27
CA SER A 21 -29.99 12.97 -9.88
C SER A 21 -28.60 13.57 -9.59
N TYR A 22 -27.87 12.97 -8.65
CA TYR A 22 -26.49 13.33 -8.39
C TYR A 22 -25.68 12.96 -9.63
N LYS A 23 -25.45 13.94 -10.51
CA LYS A 23 -24.48 13.81 -11.58
C LYS A 23 -23.12 13.78 -10.90
N SER A 24 -22.54 12.58 -10.81
CA SER A 24 -21.17 12.40 -10.34
C SER A 24 -20.27 13.39 -11.06
N PRO A 25 -19.50 14.24 -10.35
CA PRO A 25 -18.58 15.14 -11.00
C PRO A 25 -17.62 14.31 -11.83
N ILE A 26 -17.50 14.67 -13.10
CA ILE A 26 -16.52 14.12 -14.04
C ILE A 26 -15.16 14.32 -13.38
N VAL A 27 -14.59 13.24 -12.83
CA VAL A 27 -13.24 13.28 -12.27
C VAL A 27 -12.32 13.53 -13.45
N PRO A 28 -11.62 14.67 -13.52
CA PRO A 28 -10.70 14.93 -14.62
C PRO A 28 -9.67 13.80 -14.65
N GLU A 29 -9.47 13.25 -15.84
CA GLU A 29 -8.46 12.25 -16.18
C GLU A 29 -7.20 12.46 -15.33
N VAL A 30 -6.87 11.47 -14.50
CA VAL A 30 -5.75 11.54 -13.54
C VAL A 30 -4.47 11.74 -14.34
N LYS A 31 -4.06 13.00 -14.46
CA LYS A 31 -2.82 13.40 -15.09
C LYS A 31 -1.71 12.78 -14.26
N VAL A 32 -1.11 11.70 -14.77
CA VAL A 32 -0.04 10.94 -14.12
C VAL A 32 0.95 11.95 -13.55
N LEU A 33 0.95 12.10 -12.21
CA LEU A 33 1.84 13.04 -11.56
C LEU A 33 3.27 12.63 -11.93
N SER A 34 4.02 13.57 -12.51
CA SER A 34 5.46 13.37 -12.69
C SER A 34 6.05 13.09 -11.32
N ARG A 35 6.50 11.85 -11.11
CA ARG A 35 7.18 11.43 -9.87
C ARG A 35 8.48 12.21 -9.66
N GLN A 36 9.07 12.74 -10.74
CA GLN A 36 10.26 13.58 -10.70
C GLN A 36 9.93 15.07 -10.55
N TYR A 37 10.78 15.79 -9.83
CA TYR A 37 10.67 17.21 -9.50
C TYR A 37 9.29 17.57 -8.95
N PRO A 38 8.83 16.88 -7.89
CA PRO A 38 7.49 17.08 -7.40
C PRO A 38 7.35 18.44 -6.68
N LYS A 39 6.20 19.10 -6.83
CA LYS A 39 5.90 20.38 -6.16
C LYS A 39 5.63 20.23 -4.65
N LYS A 40 5.39 19.00 -4.19
CA LYS A 40 5.12 18.61 -2.80
C LYS A 40 5.60 17.17 -2.59
N PRO A 41 5.88 16.73 -1.36
CA PRO A 41 6.20 15.33 -1.09
C PRO A 41 5.09 14.40 -1.61
N VAL A 42 5.50 13.28 -2.19
CA VAL A 42 4.60 12.22 -2.66
C VAL A 42 4.41 11.20 -1.53
N VAL A 43 3.18 10.83 -1.24
CA VAL A 43 2.90 9.85 -0.18
C VAL A 43 2.87 8.45 -0.80
N GLY A 44 3.67 7.56 -0.24
CA GLY A 44 3.69 6.14 -0.57
C GLY A 44 3.43 5.28 0.65
N VAL A 45 3.15 4.00 0.42
CA VAL A 45 2.93 2.99 1.45
C VAL A 45 3.80 1.77 1.19
N GLY A 46 4.23 1.07 2.25
CA GLY A 46 5.02 -0.16 2.17
C GLY A 46 4.43 -1.26 3.06
N ALA A 47 4.40 -2.50 2.59
CA ALA A 47 3.78 -3.63 3.27
C ALA A 47 4.83 -4.58 3.84
N ILE A 48 4.94 -4.61 5.16
CA ILE A 48 5.71 -5.63 5.85
C ILE A 48 4.83 -6.86 5.97
N ILE A 49 5.15 -7.88 5.18
CA ILE A 49 4.44 -9.16 5.17
C ILE A 49 5.43 -10.23 5.65
N LEU A 50 5.14 -10.80 6.82
CA LEU A 50 5.96 -11.82 7.46
C LEU A 50 5.28 -13.18 7.37
N ASN A 51 6.06 -14.23 7.15
CA ASN A 51 5.60 -15.62 7.14
C ASN A 51 6.77 -16.55 7.48
N GLU A 52 6.65 -17.36 8.54
CA GLU A 52 7.63 -18.39 8.91
C GLU A 52 9.08 -17.87 8.97
N GLY A 53 9.30 -16.73 9.63
CA GLY A 53 10.64 -16.11 9.73
C GLY A 53 11.18 -15.51 8.42
N GLN A 54 10.33 -15.35 7.41
CA GLN A 54 10.65 -14.70 6.13
C GLN A 54 9.87 -13.40 5.95
N ILE A 55 10.38 -12.50 5.12
CA ILE A 55 9.70 -11.28 4.66
C ILE A 55 9.51 -11.35 3.14
N LEU A 56 8.34 -10.91 2.65
CA LEU A 56 8.10 -10.79 1.21
C LEU A 56 8.75 -9.51 0.69
N LEU A 57 9.67 -9.65 -0.27
CA LEU A 57 10.27 -8.54 -1.00
C LEU A 57 9.89 -8.58 -2.47
N GLU A 58 9.83 -7.40 -3.08
CA GLU A 58 9.69 -7.21 -4.51
C GLU A 58 10.93 -6.56 -5.12
N LYS A 59 11.20 -6.89 -6.38
CA LYS A 59 12.23 -6.22 -7.17
C LYS A 59 11.61 -5.14 -8.04
N ARG A 60 12.01 -3.89 -7.81
CA ARG A 60 11.40 -2.72 -8.46
C ARG A 60 11.69 -2.66 -9.95
N LYS A 61 10.66 -2.52 -10.77
CA LYS A 61 10.76 -2.29 -12.24
C LYS A 61 11.13 -0.86 -12.62
N ASN A 62 10.70 0.09 -11.79
CA ASN A 62 10.69 1.51 -12.12
C ASN A 62 11.58 2.33 -11.18
N SER A 63 12.00 3.50 -11.65
CA SER A 63 12.70 4.47 -10.83
C SER A 63 11.74 5.17 -9.84
N PRO A 64 12.23 5.62 -8.67
CA PRO A 64 13.57 5.38 -8.14
C PRO A 64 13.78 3.92 -7.69
N GLY A 65 15.04 3.48 -7.72
CA GLY A 65 15.42 2.15 -7.21
C GLY A 65 15.18 0.99 -8.18
N LYS A 66 15.09 1.23 -9.48
CA LYS A 66 15.00 0.16 -10.49
C LYS A 66 16.06 -0.92 -10.26
N GLY A 67 15.63 -2.19 -10.23
CA GLY A 67 16.48 -3.36 -10.00
C GLY A 67 16.87 -3.61 -8.54
N LYS A 68 16.52 -2.70 -7.61
CA LYS A 68 16.69 -2.88 -6.17
C LYS A 68 15.47 -3.58 -5.56
N TRP A 69 15.67 -4.16 -4.39
CA TRP A 69 14.64 -4.84 -3.63
C TRP A 69 14.00 -3.91 -2.58
N SER A 70 12.70 -4.03 -2.39
CA SER A 70 11.91 -3.30 -1.40
C SER A 70 10.76 -4.19 -0.91
N VAL A 71 9.98 -3.72 0.05
CA VAL A 71 8.66 -4.31 0.32
C VAL A 71 7.64 -3.89 -0.73
N PRO A 72 6.60 -4.72 -1.00
CA PRO A 72 5.48 -4.34 -1.86
C PRO A 72 4.80 -3.06 -1.38
N GLY A 73 4.25 -2.30 -2.32
CA GLY A 73 3.52 -1.07 -2.03
C GLY A 73 3.66 -0.03 -3.13
N GLY A 74 2.82 1.00 -3.04
CA GLY A 74 2.73 2.01 -4.07
C GLY A 74 2.34 3.37 -3.53
N LEU A 75 1.64 4.15 -4.36
CA LEU A 75 1.26 5.52 -4.01
C LEU A 75 -0.12 5.53 -3.39
N VAL A 76 -0.36 6.51 -2.52
CA VAL A 76 -1.71 6.78 -2.02
C VAL A 76 -2.45 7.61 -3.07
N ASP A 77 -3.58 7.07 -3.55
CA ASP A 77 -4.42 7.75 -4.52
C ASP A 77 -5.33 8.81 -3.87
N LEU A 78 -5.83 9.73 -4.70
CA LEU A 78 -6.76 10.74 -4.22
C LEU A 78 -8.10 10.09 -3.82
N GLY A 79 -8.51 10.28 -2.58
CA GLY A 79 -9.80 9.82 -2.07
C GLY A 79 -9.74 8.49 -1.30
N GLU A 80 -8.55 7.92 -1.10
CA GLU A 80 -8.32 6.78 -0.21
C GLU A 80 -7.44 7.14 0.99
N THR A 81 -7.53 6.31 2.04
CA THR A 81 -6.66 6.32 3.21
C THR A 81 -5.38 5.54 2.92
N ALA A 82 -4.32 5.75 3.71
CA ALA A 82 -3.07 4.98 3.56
C ALA A 82 -3.29 3.48 3.83
N GLU A 83 -4.18 3.15 4.77
CA GLU A 83 -4.60 1.78 5.07
C GLU A 83 -5.34 1.12 3.89
N GLN A 84 -6.20 1.86 3.20
CA GLN A 84 -6.86 1.37 1.98
C GLN A 84 -5.86 1.17 0.85
N ALA A 85 -4.95 2.14 0.67
CA ALA A 85 -3.91 2.08 -0.34
C ALA A 85 -3.05 0.82 -0.17
N ILE A 86 -2.57 0.52 1.04
CA ILE A 86 -1.68 -0.64 1.22
C ILE A 86 -2.38 -1.97 0.99
N ILE A 87 -3.67 -2.08 1.32
CA ILE A 87 -4.47 -3.29 1.02
C ILE A 87 -4.64 -3.45 -0.50
N ARG A 88 -4.93 -2.35 -1.21
CA ARG A 88 -5.07 -2.34 -2.68
C ARG A 88 -3.76 -2.72 -3.36
N GLU A 89 -2.67 -2.04 -3.02
CA GLU A 89 -1.34 -2.25 -3.62
C GLU A 89 -0.84 -3.68 -3.42
N VAL A 90 -0.93 -4.23 -2.20
CA VAL A 90 -0.51 -5.62 -1.96
C VAL A 90 -1.29 -6.60 -2.82
N ARG A 91 -2.60 -6.40 -2.96
CA ARG A 91 -3.46 -7.25 -3.80
C ARG A 91 -3.06 -7.13 -5.27
N GLU A 92 -2.86 -5.92 -5.75
CA GLU A 92 -2.50 -5.63 -7.14
C GLU A 92 -1.12 -6.19 -7.50
N GLU A 93 -0.12 -6.03 -6.64
CA GLU A 93 1.28 -6.39 -6.93
C GLU A 93 1.60 -7.86 -6.67
N THR A 94 0.94 -8.47 -5.68
CA THR A 94 1.29 -9.82 -5.18
C THR A 94 0.18 -10.85 -5.30
N GLY A 95 -1.06 -10.41 -5.55
CA GLY A 95 -2.25 -11.26 -5.51
C GLY A 95 -2.64 -11.74 -4.10
N LEU A 96 -1.95 -11.30 -3.05
CA LEU A 96 -2.27 -11.65 -1.67
C LEU A 96 -3.42 -10.80 -1.13
N GLU A 97 -4.31 -11.44 -0.37
CA GLU A 97 -5.32 -10.76 0.41
C GLU A 97 -4.79 -10.50 1.82
N VAL A 98 -4.71 -9.24 2.22
CA VAL A 98 -4.20 -8.82 3.52
C VAL A 98 -5.23 -8.05 4.35
N SER A 99 -4.96 -7.89 5.64
CA SER A 99 -5.81 -7.13 6.57
C SER A 99 -5.04 -6.62 7.77
N ASN A 100 -5.72 -5.87 8.64
CA ASN A 100 -5.17 -5.33 9.89
C ASN A 100 -3.86 -4.55 9.70
N PRO A 101 -3.85 -3.48 8.88
CA PRO A 101 -2.67 -2.64 8.73
C PRO A 101 -2.32 -1.98 10.07
N GLN A 102 -1.10 -2.23 10.54
CA GLN A 102 -0.55 -1.71 11.78
C GLN A 102 0.66 -0.84 11.43
N LEU A 103 0.60 0.46 11.74
CA LEU A 103 1.70 1.37 11.46
C LEU A 103 2.97 0.90 12.17
N VAL A 104 4.03 0.66 11.40
CA VAL A 104 5.36 0.35 11.94
C VAL A 104 6.17 1.61 12.04
N ASP A 105 6.24 2.37 10.94
CA ASP A 105 7.14 3.51 10.82
C ASP A 105 6.77 4.44 9.65
N VAL A 106 7.41 5.61 9.61
CA VAL A 106 7.36 6.55 8.48
C VAL A 106 8.79 6.93 8.07
N VAL A 107 9.12 6.75 6.79
CA VAL A 107 10.45 7.02 6.23
C VAL A 107 10.35 8.07 5.13
N SER A 108 11.32 8.99 5.10
CA SER A 108 11.47 9.93 3.99
C SER A 108 12.57 9.46 3.03
N TYR A 109 12.32 9.55 1.73
CA TYR A 109 13.34 9.39 0.70
C TYR A 109 13.43 10.69 -0.11
N ILE A 110 14.60 11.33 -0.07
CA ILE A 110 14.87 12.57 -0.79
C ILE A 110 16.11 12.35 -1.63
N SER A 111 16.01 12.57 -2.94
CA SER A 111 17.16 12.56 -3.84
C SER A 111 17.30 13.90 -4.53
N LEU A 112 18.54 14.36 -4.66
CA LEU A 112 18.87 15.63 -5.32
C LEU A 112 19.59 15.36 -6.65
N ASP A 113 19.46 16.29 -7.60
CA ASP A 113 20.32 16.34 -8.79
C ASP A 113 21.65 17.02 -8.46
N GLU A 114 22.56 17.09 -9.44
CA GLU A 114 23.87 17.75 -9.29
C GLU A 114 23.78 19.24 -8.94
N LYS A 115 22.63 19.88 -9.20
CA LYS A 115 22.36 21.30 -8.91
C LYS A 115 21.70 21.49 -7.54
N GLY A 116 21.46 20.41 -6.79
CA GLY A 116 20.78 20.44 -5.50
C GLY A 116 19.25 20.52 -5.60
N SER A 117 18.66 20.36 -6.79
CA SER A 117 17.21 20.34 -6.95
C SER A 117 16.64 19.00 -6.55
N VAL A 118 15.48 19.00 -5.87
CA VAL A 118 14.80 17.76 -5.44
C VAL A 118 14.26 17.02 -6.66
N VAL A 119 14.85 15.85 -6.97
CA VAL A 119 14.38 14.95 -8.03
C VAL A 119 13.24 14.09 -7.52
N TYR A 120 13.36 13.49 -6.34
CA TYR A 120 12.32 12.69 -5.71
C TYR A 120 12.19 13.13 -4.24
N HIS A 121 10.95 13.17 -3.75
CA HIS A 121 10.65 13.35 -2.33
C HIS A 121 9.44 12.49 -1.99
N TYR A 122 9.68 11.39 -1.30
CA TYR A 122 8.63 10.50 -0.81
C TYR A 122 8.55 10.54 0.71
N VAL A 123 7.32 10.48 1.22
CA VAL A 123 6.99 10.09 2.59
C VAL A 123 6.32 8.73 2.51
N ILE A 124 6.99 7.72 3.03
CA ILE A 124 6.59 6.32 2.94
C ILE A 124 6.06 5.89 4.29
N ILE A 125 4.83 5.40 4.34
CA ILE A 125 4.17 4.90 5.54
C ILE A 125 4.21 3.37 5.49
N ASP A 126 5.01 2.77 6.37
CA ASP A 126 5.24 1.33 6.38
C ASP A 126 4.30 0.64 7.38
N TYR A 127 3.48 -0.28 6.88
CA TYR A 127 2.50 -1.05 7.64
C TYR A 127 2.89 -2.51 7.74
N LEU A 128 2.80 -3.09 8.93
CA LEU A 128 2.71 -4.53 9.11
C LEU A 128 1.28 -4.95 8.77
N VAL A 129 1.13 -5.96 7.92
CA VAL A 129 -0.18 -6.48 7.52
C VAL A 129 -0.25 -7.98 7.74
N THR A 130 -1.44 -8.46 8.07
CA THR A 130 -1.71 -9.90 8.25
C THR A 130 -2.17 -10.50 6.93
N SER A 131 -1.41 -11.48 6.41
CA SER A 131 -1.82 -12.29 5.26
C SER A 131 -2.98 -13.20 5.63
N LYS A 132 -4.01 -13.27 4.78
CA LYS A 132 -5.13 -14.21 4.94
C LYS A 132 -4.84 -15.60 4.34
N GLY A 133 -3.58 -15.85 3.97
CA GLY A 133 -3.15 -17.04 3.25
C GLY A 133 -3.14 -16.84 1.73
N GLY A 134 -2.62 -17.84 1.02
CA GLY A 134 -2.39 -17.80 -0.44
C GLY A 134 -0.91 -17.90 -0.81
N LYS A 135 -0.61 -18.09 -2.09
CA LYS A 135 0.77 -18.05 -2.61
C LYS A 135 0.95 -16.74 -3.38
N PRO A 136 1.96 -15.92 -3.06
CA PRO A 136 2.19 -14.69 -3.80
C PRO A 136 2.51 -15.01 -5.26
N LYS A 137 2.00 -14.18 -6.16
CA LYS A 137 2.28 -14.23 -7.59
C LYS A 137 2.59 -12.81 -8.04
N ALA A 138 3.77 -12.62 -8.62
CA ALA A 138 4.17 -11.32 -9.13
C ALA A 138 3.18 -10.82 -10.19
N ALA A 139 2.70 -9.59 -10.03
CA ALA A 139 1.90 -8.90 -11.03
C ALA A 139 2.77 -8.14 -12.05
N SER A 140 2.13 -7.39 -12.95
CA SER A 140 2.81 -6.72 -14.07
C SER A 140 3.88 -5.71 -13.65
N ASP A 141 3.88 -5.23 -12.41
CA ASP A 141 4.65 -4.06 -11.96
C ASP A 141 5.87 -4.40 -11.08
N ALA A 142 6.01 -5.66 -10.65
CA ALA A 142 7.20 -6.22 -9.98
C ALA A 142 7.99 -7.15 -10.92
N ASP A 143 9.33 -7.03 -10.99
CA ASP A 143 10.18 -7.93 -11.82
C ASP A 143 10.23 -9.34 -11.23
N ASP A 144 10.16 -9.41 -9.90
CA ASP A 144 10.26 -10.64 -9.13
C ASP A 144 9.67 -10.43 -7.72
N LEU A 145 9.09 -11.47 -7.14
CA LEU A 145 8.65 -11.52 -5.74
C LEU A 145 9.36 -12.66 -5.04
N LYS A 146 9.91 -12.38 -3.86
CA LYS A 146 10.70 -13.36 -3.12
C LYS A 146 10.43 -13.32 -1.62
N TRP A 147 10.13 -14.47 -1.05
CA TRP A 147 10.25 -14.69 0.39
C TRP A 147 11.73 -14.79 0.74
N VAL A 148 12.20 -13.83 1.53
CA VAL A 148 13.61 -13.74 1.94
C VAL A 148 13.68 -14.05 3.44
N PRO A 149 14.52 -15.03 3.86
CA PRO A 149 14.77 -15.26 5.28
C PRO A 149 15.20 -13.97 5.97
N PHE A 150 14.65 -13.67 7.14
CA PHE A 150 14.82 -12.38 7.80
C PHE A 150 16.31 -12.02 8.01
N TYR A 151 17.16 -13.00 8.33
CA TYR A 151 18.59 -12.83 8.52
C TYR A 151 19.39 -12.57 7.22
N GLU A 152 18.78 -12.78 6.05
CA GLU A 152 19.41 -12.55 4.74
C GLU A 152 19.03 -11.19 4.12
N VAL A 153 18.02 -10.50 4.64
CA VAL A 153 17.43 -9.30 4.02
C VAL A 153 18.48 -8.25 3.65
N GLU A 154 19.40 -7.95 4.58
CA GLU A 154 20.41 -6.91 4.36
C GLU A 154 21.46 -7.26 3.29
N GLN A 155 21.57 -8.55 2.92
CA GLN A 155 22.46 -9.05 1.86
C GLN A 155 21.94 -8.70 0.46
N TYR A 156 20.65 -8.39 0.32
CA TYR A 156 20.06 -7.98 -0.94
C TYR A 156 20.42 -6.51 -1.25
N ASN A 157 20.41 -6.17 -2.54
CA ASN A 157 20.55 -4.78 -3.00
C ASN A 157 19.26 -4.00 -2.74
N LEU A 158 19.01 -3.62 -1.50
CA LEU A 158 17.80 -2.93 -1.05
C LEU A 158 17.75 -1.47 -1.54
N THR A 159 16.54 -0.92 -1.70
CA THR A 159 16.35 0.53 -1.75
C THR A 159 16.89 1.19 -0.47
N GLU A 160 17.36 2.42 -0.58
CA GLU A 160 17.95 3.13 0.57
C GLU A 160 16.91 3.35 1.67
N SER A 161 15.71 3.78 1.30
CA SER A 161 14.59 3.95 2.24
C SER A 161 14.24 2.67 2.97
N PHE A 162 14.14 1.55 2.25
CA PHE A 162 13.81 0.28 2.90
C PHE A 162 14.96 -0.25 3.76
N ARG A 163 16.23 -0.05 3.36
CA ARG A 163 17.37 -0.40 4.22
C ARG A 163 17.32 0.37 5.54
N HIS A 164 17.08 1.68 5.49
CA HIS A 164 16.97 2.50 6.69
C HIS A 164 15.76 2.09 7.56
N PHE A 165 14.61 1.85 6.94
CA PHE A 165 13.43 1.29 7.62
C PHE A 165 13.79 0.00 8.35
N PHE A 166 14.36 -0.98 7.63
CA PHE A 166 14.61 -2.31 8.15
C PHE A 166 15.61 -2.28 9.31
N GLN A 167 16.70 -1.54 9.17
CA GLN A 167 17.71 -1.40 10.23
C GLN A 167 17.13 -0.73 11.49
N ARG A 168 16.30 0.30 11.33
CA ARG A 168 15.66 1.00 12.46
C ARG A 168 14.66 0.12 13.21
N ASN A 169 14.01 -0.82 12.52
CA ASN A 169 12.93 -1.64 13.06
C ASN A 169 13.29 -3.12 13.26
N ARG A 170 14.56 -3.50 13.05
CA ARG A 170 15.02 -4.90 12.96
C ARG A 170 14.56 -5.74 14.15
N GLU A 171 14.85 -5.30 15.37
CA GLU A 171 14.52 -6.05 16.60
C GLU A 171 12.99 -6.22 16.78
N LYS A 172 12.22 -5.15 16.54
CA LYS A 172 10.75 -5.18 16.60
C LYS A 172 10.18 -6.18 15.60
N LEU A 173 10.68 -6.16 14.36
CA LEU A 173 10.23 -7.04 13.30
C LEU A 173 10.67 -8.49 13.53
N GLU A 174 11.87 -8.72 14.05
CA GLU A 174 12.38 -10.06 14.38
C GLU A 174 11.50 -10.73 15.43
N ASN A 175 11.21 -10.02 16.54
CA ASN A 175 10.31 -10.51 17.59
C ASN A 175 8.90 -10.80 17.07
N THR A 176 8.41 -9.98 16.13
CA THR A 176 7.11 -10.19 15.49
C THR A 176 7.14 -11.40 14.55
N SER A 177 8.20 -11.57 13.77
CA SER A 177 8.35 -12.65 12.79
C SER A 177 8.41 -14.05 13.42
N LEU A 178 8.88 -14.14 14.67
CA LEU A 178 8.94 -15.39 15.43
C LEU A 178 7.58 -15.79 16.03
N CYS A 179 6.59 -14.89 16.02
CA CYS A 179 5.24 -15.18 16.49
C CYS A 179 4.31 -15.73 15.38
N PHE A 180 4.75 -15.73 14.12
CA PHE A 180 3.98 -16.15 12.95
C PHE A 180 4.61 -17.33 12.22
#